data_AF-A0A0S2KKP7-F1
#
_entry.id   AF-A0A0S2KKP7-F1
#
_cell.length_a   1.000
_cell.length_b   1.000
_cell.length_c   1.000
_cell.angle_alpha   90.00
_cell.angle_beta   90.00
_cell.angle_gamma   90.00
#
_symmetry.space_group_name_H-M   'P 1'
#
loop_
_entity.id
_entity.type
_entity.pdbx_description
1 polymer ?
#
loop_
_entity_poly.entity_id
_entity_poly.type
_entity_poly.pdbx_seq_one_letter_code
_entity_poly.pdbx_strand_id
1 'polypeptide(L)'
;MTHLRMTIASLAMICFTLSSIAQTISGQDDDAKYATEMLKPSTEAPAFNLKTIDGKDFRSDQFKHRYVVIDFWASWCPDCRKDAPNVVQMYNEFHKRGVAFVGVSFDTDLLTLHFQRRKK
;
A
#
# COMPACT_ATOMS: atom_id res chain seq x y z
N MET A 1 36.21 37.76 -31.44
CA MET A 1 36.36 36.33 -31.09
C MET A 1 36.04 36.00 -29.62
N THR A 2 36.12 36.96 -28.69
CA THR A 2 35.77 36.79 -27.25
C THR A 2 34.25 36.73 -26.99
N HIS A 3 33.46 37.55 -27.67
CA HIS A 3 31.99 37.57 -27.53
C HIS A 3 31.30 36.27 -27.95
N LEU A 4 31.81 35.59 -28.98
CA LEU A 4 31.28 34.30 -29.45
C LEU A 4 31.52 33.17 -28.43
N ARG A 5 32.63 33.21 -27.70
CA ARG A 5 32.92 32.24 -26.64
C ARG A 5 32.07 32.49 -25.40
N MET A 6 31.79 33.76 -25.09
CA MET A 6 30.89 34.13 -23.99
C MET A 6 29.44 33.73 -24.27
N THR A 7 28.92 33.96 -25.48
CA THR A 7 27.54 33.56 -25.81
C THR A 7 27.35 32.04 -25.81
N ILE A 8 28.34 31.28 -26.29
CA ILE A 8 28.31 29.81 -26.24
C ILE A 8 28.36 29.31 -24.79
N ALA A 9 29.17 29.92 -23.92
CA ALA A 9 29.25 29.56 -22.50
C ALA A 9 27.94 29.88 -21.75
N SER A 10 27.31 31.02 -22.03
CA SER A 10 26.02 31.39 -21.43
C SER A 10 24.88 30.46 -21.88
N LEU A 11 24.82 30.09 -23.17
CA LEU A 11 23.83 29.12 -23.67
C LEU A 11 24.04 27.72 -23.08
N ALA A 12 25.29 27.27 -22.94
CA ALA A 12 25.60 25.98 -22.33
C ALA A 12 25.17 25.93 -20.86
N MET A 13 25.36 27.02 -20.11
CA MET A 13 24.97 27.11 -18.70
C MET A 13 23.44 27.11 -18.54
N ILE A 14 22.70 27.78 -19.44
CA ILE A 14 21.23 27.77 -19.47
C ILE A 14 20.70 26.37 -19.81
N CYS A 15 21.29 25.66 -20.78
CA CYS A 15 20.91 24.27 -21.05
C CYS A 15 21.18 23.34 -19.85
N PHE A 16 22.26 23.57 -19.10
CA PHE A 16 22.59 22.74 -17.94
C PHE A 16 21.62 22.94 -16.77
N THR A 17 21.13 24.16 -16.55
CA THR A 17 20.12 24.43 -15.51
C THR A 17 18.73 23.95 -15.90
N LEU A 18 18.35 23.97 -17.18
CA LEU A 18 17.08 23.42 -17.66
C LEU A 18 17.00 21.88 -17.49
N SER A 19 18.10 21.17 -17.70
CA SER A 19 18.13 19.70 -17.55
C SER A 19 17.87 19.28 -16.09
N SER A 20 18.39 20.04 -15.12
CA SER A 20 18.15 19.78 -13.68
C SER A 20 16.70 20.04 -13.26
N ILE A 21 15.98 20.95 -13.94
CA ILE A 21 14.57 21.23 -13.64
C ILE A 21 13.67 20.07 -14.10
N ALA A 22 14.04 19.37 -15.18
CA ALA A 22 13.24 18.26 -15.72
C ALA A 22 13.15 17.03 -14.79
N GLN A 23 14.17 16.79 -13.95
CA GLN A 23 14.19 15.60 -13.07
C GLN A 23 13.40 15.79 -11.78
N THR A 24 13.02 17.02 -11.42
CA THR A 24 12.25 17.31 -10.19
C THR A 24 10.74 17.12 -10.39
N ILE A 25 10.25 17.00 -11.62
CA ILE A 25 8.81 16.94 -11.94
C ILE A 25 8.27 15.49 -11.95
N SER A 26 9.11 14.45 -11.90
CA SER A 26 8.66 13.06 -12.00
C SER A 26 8.15 12.43 -10.70
N GLY A 27 7.76 13.23 -9.71
CA GLY A 27 6.98 12.78 -8.56
C GLY A 27 5.50 12.75 -8.90
N GLN A 28 5.12 12.03 -9.96
CA GLN A 28 3.71 11.81 -10.24
C GLN A 28 3.25 10.69 -9.31
N ASP A 29 2.69 11.10 -8.18
CA ASP A 29 1.99 10.26 -7.22
C ASP A 29 0.85 9.54 -7.95
N ASP A 30 1.11 8.30 -8.37
CA ASP A 30 0.10 7.43 -8.97
C ASP A 30 -1.01 7.06 -7.97
N ASP A 31 -0.75 7.14 -6.67
CA ASP A 31 -1.72 6.83 -5.62
C ASP A 31 -2.85 7.88 -5.60
N ALA A 32 -2.55 9.15 -5.89
CA ALA A 32 -3.54 10.22 -6.04
C ALA A 32 -4.56 9.95 -7.17
N LYS A 33 -4.16 9.20 -8.20
CA LYS A 33 -5.06 8.78 -9.29
C LYS A 33 -6.09 7.75 -8.80
N TYR A 34 -5.66 6.79 -7.96
CA TYR A 34 -6.50 5.69 -7.49
C TYR A 34 -7.24 6.00 -6.17
N ALA A 35 -6.79 7.01 -5.42
CA ALA A 35 -7.42 7.45 -4.16
C ALA A 35 -8.63 8.37 -4.35
N THR A 36 -9.14 8.52 -5.57
CA THR A 36 -10.24 9.44 -5.89
C THR A 36 -11.59 9.03 -5.29
N GLU A 37 -11.77 7.76 -4.94
CA GLU A 37 -13.02 7.21 -4.38
C GLU A 37 -12.80 6.38 -3.11
N MET A 38 -11.93 6.83 -2.20
CA MET A 38 -11.75 6.16 -0.91
C MET A 38 -13.00 6.25 -0.04
N LEU A 39 -13.23 5.19 0.75
CA LEU A 39 -14.28 5.17 1.77
C LEU A 39 -14.04 6.31 2.75
N LYS A 40 -15.08 7.12 2.99
CA LYS A 40 -15.02 8.21 3.96
C LYS A 40 -15.16 7.64 5.37
N PRO A 41 -14.46 8.20 6.37
CA PRO A 41 -14.74 7.85 7.76
C PRO A 41 -16.23 8.01 8.07
N SER A 42 -16.75 7.14 8.94
CA SER A 42 -18.16 7.10 9.33
C SER A 42 -19.15 6.64 8.25
N THR A 43 -18.69 6.12 7.10
CA THR A 43 -19.56 5.37 6.17
C THR A 43 -19.64 3.91 6.58
N GLU A 44 -20.76 3.25 6.27
CA GLU A 44 -20.90 1.81 6.47
C GLU A 44 -19.84 1.06 5.65
N ALA A 45 -19.16 0.10 6.29
CA ALA A 45 -18.17 -0.72 5.61
C ALA A 45 -18.86 -1.61 4.56
N PRO A 46 -18.38 -1.66 3.31
CA PRO A 46 -18.96 -2.52 2.28
C PRO A 46 -18.97 -3.99 2.69
N ALA A 47 -20.09 -4.66 2.46
CA ALA A 47 -20.16 -6.09 2.65
C ALA A 47 -19.32 -6.80 1.58
N PHE A 48 -18.44 -7.70 2.03
CA PHE A 48 -17.66 -8.58 1.17
C PHE A 48 -17.77 -10.04 1.61
N ASN A 49 -17.60 -10.93 0.62
CA ASN A 49 -17.56 -12.37 0.78
C ASN A 49 -16.32 -12.90 0.04
N LEU A 50 -15.53 -13.73 0.71
CA LEU A 50 -14.27 -14.27 0.19
C LEU A 50 -14.14 -15.75 0.56
N LYS A 51 -13.14 -16.41 -0.02
CA LYS A 51 -12.71 -17.74 0.42
C LYS A 51 -11.51 -17.60 1.35
N THR A 52 -11.50 -18.37 2.44
CA THR A 52 -10.30 -18.50 3.28
C THR A 52 -9.24 -19.34 2.56
N ILE A 53 -8.02 -19.33 3.08
CA ILE A 53 -6.91 -20.17 2.59
C ILE A 53 -7.29 -21.66 2.60
N ASP A 54 -8.12 -22.09 3.56
CA ASP A 54 -8.61 -23.47 3.66
C ASP A 54 -9.89 -23.72 2.81
N GLY A 55 -10.26 -22.80 1.92
CA GLY A 55 -11.40 -22.91 1.00
C GLY A 55 -12.79 -22.67 1.62
N LYS A 56 -12.86 -22.27 2.89
CA LYS A 56 -14.13 -22.01 3.58
C LYS A 56 -14.71 -20.66 3.17
N ASP A 57 -16.04 -20.55 3.20
CA ASP A 57 -16.69 -19.26 3.02
C ASP A 57 -16.39 -18.32 4.18
N PHE A 58 -16.05 -17.08 3.84
CA PHE A 58 -15.83 -15.99 4.76
C PHE A 58 -16.75 -14.84 4.38
N ARG A 59 -17.56 -14.38 5.32
CA ARG A 59 -18.49 -13.26 5.12
C ARG A 59 -18.19 -12.18 6.15
N SER A 60 -18.13 -10.93 5.71
CA SER A 60 -17.86 -9.77 6.57
C SER A 60 -18.96 -9.50 7.62
N ASP A 61 -20.20 -9.90 7.34
CA ASP A 61 -21.35 -9.75 8.24
C ASP A 61 -21.20 -10.47 9.59
N GLN A 62 -20.34 -11.50 9.65
CA GLN A 62 -20.03 -12.21 10.89
C GLN A 62 -19.32 -11.34 11.95
N PHE A 63 -18.83 -10.14 11.58
CA PHE A 63 -18.20 -9.20 12.50
C PHE A 63 -19.05 -7.99 12.85
N LYS A 64 -20.35 -7.99 12.54
CA LYS A 64 -21.27 -6.95 13.00
C LYS A 64 -21.13 -6.77 14.52
N HIS A 65 -21.16 -5.51 14.96
CA HIS A 65 -21.00 -5.11 16.36
C HIS A 65 -19.63 -5.42 16.99
N ARG A 66 -18.60 -5.69 16.19
CA ARG A 66 -17.20 -5.78 16.65
C ARG A 66 -16.34 -4.73 15.98
N TYR A 67 -15.29 -4.30 16.67
CA TYR A 67 -14.19 -3.58 16.03
C TYR A 67 -13.39 -4.56 15.18
N VAL A 68 -13.10 -4.19 13.94
CA VAL A 68 -12.36 -5.02 12.99
C VAL A 68 -11.25 -4.21 12.36
N VAL A 69 -10.03 -4.73 12.43
CA VAL A 69 -8.90 -4.26 11.63
C VAL A 69 -8.80 -5.15 10.40
N ILE A 70 -8.84 -4.53 9.22
CA ILE A 70 -8.66 -5.22 7.93
C ILE A 70 -7.30 -4.81 7.36
N ASP A 71 -6.42 -5.79 7.18
CA ASP A 71 -5.07 -5.64 6.63
C ASP A 71 -5.05 -6.18 5.20
N PHE A 72 -4.85 -5.30 4.22
CA PHE A 72 -4.73 -5.66 2.81
C PHE A 72 -3.26 -5.79 2.43
N TRP A 73 -2.82 -7.00 2.03
CA TRP A 73 -1.40 -7.29 1.85
C TRP A 73 -1.13 -8.26 0.69
N ALA A 74 0.15 -8.44 0.36
CA ALA A 74 0.59 -9.49 -0.56
C ALA A 74 1.97 -10.00 -0.17
N SER A 75 2.26 -11.27 -0.44
CA SER A 75 3.55 -11.89 -0.10
C SER A 75 4.75 -11.25 -0.82
N TRP A 76 4.50 -10.71 -2.01
CA TRP A 76 5.46 -10.03 -2.87
C TRP A 76 5.53 -8.51 -2.60
N CYS A 77 4.65 -7.96 -1.77
CA CYS A 77 4.64 -6.54 -1.42
C CYS A 77 5.73 -6.23 -0.37
N PRO A 78 6.79 -5.47 -0.72
CA PRO A 78 7.92 -5.23 0.18
C PRO A 78 7.52 -4.43 1.41
N ASP A 79 6.69 -3.40 1.26
CA ASP A 79 6.29 -2.54 2.38
C ASP A 79 5.30 -3.26 3.32
N CYS A 80 4.40 -4.07 2.77
CA CYS A 80 3.53 -4.94 3.56
C CYS A 80 4.33 -5.91 4.45
N ARG A 81 5.45 -6.46 3.95
CA ARG A 81 6.33 -7.32 4.75
C ARG A 81 7.07 -6.56 5.86
N LYS A 82 7.46 -5.31 5.59
CA LYS A 82 8.08 -4.45 6.62
C LYS A 82 7.08 -4.08 7.71
N ASP A 83 5.81 -3.92 7.37
CA ASP A 83 4.75 -3.51 8.31
C ASP A 83 4.11 -4.68 9.07
N ALA A 84 4.24 -5.91 8.57
CA ALA A 84 3.71 -7.11 9.22
C ALA A 84 4.03 -7.25 10.73
N PRO A 85 5.24 -6.90 11.24
CA PRO A 85 5.53 -6.91 12.68
C PRO A 85 4.64 -5.94 13.48
N ASN A 86 4.30 -4.78 12.92
CA ASN A 86 3.43 -3.79 13.58
C ASN A 86 2.00 -4.34 13.69
N VAL A 87 1.51 -5.00 12.64
CA VAL A 87 0.19 -5.67 12.66
C VAL A 87 0.16 -6.78 13.74
N VAL A 88 1.23 -7.56 13.88
CA VAL A 88 1.36 -8.58 14.94
C VAL A 88 1.36 -7.94 16.33
N GLN A 89 2.06 -6.81 16.50
CA GLN A 89 2.06 -6.06 17.75
C GLN A 89 0.64 -5.56 18.12
N MET A 90 -0.07 -4.95 17.16
CA MET A 90 -1.46 -4.52 17.35
C MET A 90 -2.37 -5.70 17.70
N TYR A 91 -2.22 -6.83 17.01
CA TYR A 91 -2.97 -8.04 17.34
C TYR A 91 -2.75 -8.41 18.81
N ASN A 92 -1.49 -8.56 19.24
CA ASN A 92 -1.15 -8.96 20.60
C ASN A 92 -1.74 -8.05 21.67
N GLU A 93 -1.83 -6.75 21.40
CA GLU A 93 -2.40 -5.77 22.33
C GLU A 93 -3.93 -5.77 22.34
N PHE A 94 -4.58 -5.85 21.17
CA PHE A 94 -6.01 -5.54 21.04
C PHE A 94 -6.92 -6.77 20.89
N HIS A 95 -6.43 -7.94 20.49
CA HIS A 95 -7.28 -9.11 20.25
C HIS A 95 -8.06 -9.55 21.50
N LYS A 96 -7.42 -9.51 22.67
CA LYS A 96 -8.06 -9.85 23.96
C LYS A 96 -9.08 -8.80 24.43
N ARG A 97 -9.08 -7.61 23.81
CA ARG A 97 -10.00 -6.51 24.10
C ARG A 97 -11.21 -6.53 23.17
N GLY A 98 -11.38 -7.60 22.37
CA GLY A 98 -12.52 -7.78 21.48
C GLY A 98 -12.35 -7.22 20.07
N VAL A 99 -11.13 -6.80 19.69
CA VAL A 99 -10.84 -6.36 18.32
C VAL A 99 -10.53 -7.58 17.45
N ALA A 100 -11.25 -7.74 16.35
CA ALA A 100 -10.99 -8.76 15.35
C ALA A 100 -9.95 -8.28 14.34
N PHE A 101 -9.11 -9.19 13.84
CA PHE A 101 -8.11 -8.91 12.81
C PHE A 101 -8.36 -9.81 11.61
N VAL A 102 -8.43 -9.22 10.42
CA VAL A 102 -8.70 -9.91 9.16
C VAL A 102 -7.64 -9.51 8.14
N GLY A 103 -6.84 -10.47 7.69
CA GLY A 103 -5.90 -10.27 6.59
C GLY A 103 -6.53 -10.66 5.26
N VAL A 104 -6.54 -9.75 4.29
CA VAL A 104 -6.98 -9.99 2.91
C VAL A 104 -5.75 -9.94 2.00
N SER A 105 -5.44 -11.06 1.35
CA SER A 105 -4.29 -11.15 0.46
C SER A 105 -4.66 -10.97 -1.01
N PHE A 106 -3.79 -10.31 -1.77
CA PHE A 106 -3.81 -10.24 -3.24
C PHE A 106 -3.05 -11.39 -3.91
N ASP A 107 -2.44 -12.30 -3.15
CA ASP A 107 -1.76 -13.47 -3.71
C ASP A 107 -2.76 -14.42 -4.39
N THR A 108 -2.41 -14.89 -5.58
CA THR A 108 -3.21 -15.85 -6.35
C THR A 108 -2.83 -17.31 -6.07
N ASP A 109 -1.63 -17.53 -5.50
CA ASP A 109 -1.13 -18.87 -5.17
C ASP A 109 -1.42 -19.24 -3.70
N LEU A 110 -2.24 -20.28 -3.52
CA LEU A 110 -2.60 -20.81 -2.20
C LEU A 110 -1.41 -21.45 -1.47
N LEU A 111 -0.41 -21.97 -2.18
CA LEU A 111 0.77 -22.57 -1.55
C LEU A 111 1.59 -21.51 -0.81
N THR A 112 1.80 -20.36 -1.45
CA THR A 112 2.43 -19.19 -0.86
C THR A 112 1.70 -18.74 0.40
N LEU A 113 0.36 -18.71 0.37
CA LEU A 113 -0.45 -18.35 1.54
C LEU A 113 -0.35 -19.35 2.70
N HIS A 114 -0.37 -20.65 2.43
CA HIS A 114 -0.17 -21.68 3.45
C HIS A 114 1.18 -21.55 4.14
N PHE A 115 2.23 -21.23 3.39
CA PHE A 115 3.57 -21.03 3.95
C PHE A 115 3.64 -19.77 4.82
N GLN A 116 3.03 -18.66 4.40
CA GLN A 116 2.99 -17.43 5.19
C GLN A 116 2.20 -17.59 6.48
N ARG A 117 1.09 -18.35 6.48
CA ARG A 117 0.32 -18.64 7.71
C ARG A 117 1.13 -19.38 8.76
N ARG A 118 2.08 -20.24 8.37
CA ARG A 118 2.92 -21.01 9.31
C ARG A 118 4.08 -20.21 9.89
N LYS A 119 4.43 -19.07 9.28
CA LYS A 119 5.57 -18.24 9.70
C LYS A 119 5.18 -17.11 10.65
N LYS A 120 3.91 -16.74 10.69
CA LYS A 120 3.34 -15.81 11.69
C LYS A 120 2.87 -16.60 12.89
#